data_AF-A0A4U0S1Q3-F1
#
_entry.id   AF-A0A4U0S1Q3-F1
#
_cell.length_a   1.000
_cell.length_b   1.000
_cell.length_c   1.000
_cell.angle_alpha   90.00
_cell.angle_beta   90.00
_cell.angle_gamma   90.00
#
_symmetry.space_group_name_H-M   'P 1'
#
loop_
_entity.id
_entity.type
_entity.pdbx_description
1 polymer ?
#
loop_
_entity_poly.entity_id
_entity_poly.type
_entity_poly.pdbx_seq_one_letter_code
_entity_poly.pdbx_strand_id
1 'polypeptide(L)' 'FAAAATLVLVTGLITTTLLTAGLLSSCTTHAGRDWALRRRAFRTAYLPQRDPDARGRRRPRAPGAAPAAA' A
#
# COMPACT_ATOMS: atom_id res chain seq x y z
N PHE A 1 -13.42 48.31 15.61
CA PHE A 1 -14.14 47.01 15.71
C PHE A 1 -14.37 46.36 14.35
N ALA A 2 -14.88 47.05 13.32
CA ALA A 2 -15.10 46.46 11.99
C ALA A 2 -13.84 45.82 11.36
N ALA A 3 -12.69 46.50 11.39
CA ALA A 3 -11.43 45.97 10.84
C ALA A 3 -10.89 44.72 11.57
N ALA A 4 -11.15 44.60 12.88
CA ALA A 4 -10.76 43.41 13.64
C ALA A 4 -11.67 42.22 13.30
N ALA A 5 -12.98 42.47 13.17
CA ALA A 5 -13.95 41.44 12.77
C ALA A 5 -13.67 40.90 11.36
N THR A 6 -13.34 41.77 10.40
CA THR A 6 -12.98 41.33 9.04
C THR A 6 -11.71 40.47 9.04
N LEU A 7 -10.69 40.83 9.83
CA LEU A 7 -9.46 40.04 9.95
C LEU A 7 -9.74 38.63 10.50
N VAL A 8 -10.58 38.52 11.55
CA VAL A 8 -10.99 37.23 12.12
C VAL A 8 -11.75 36.39 11.09
N LEU A 9 -12.66 36.99 10.31
CA LEU A 9 -13.40 36.28 9.28
C LEU A 9 -12.48 35.79 8.16
N VAL A 10 -11.56 36.62 7.68
CA VAL A 10 -10.62 36.26 6.61
C VAL A 10 -9.67 35.15 7.06
N THR A 11 -9.10 35.26 8.26
CA THR A 11 -8.22 34.23 8.81
C THR A 11 -8.99 32.92 9.09
N GLY A 12 -10.22 33.01 9.60
CA GLY A 12 -11.11 31.86 9.75
C GLY A 12 -11.41 31.16 8.43
N LEU A 13 -11.67 31.92 7.37
CA LEU A 13 -11.93 31.37 6.03
C LEU A 13 -10.67 30.73 5.44
N ILE A 14 -9.51 31.38 5.56
CA ILE A 14 -8.24 30.82 5.08
C ILE A 14 -7.88 29.53 5.83
N THR A 15 -8.01 29.51 7.16
CA THR A 15 -7.68 28.32 7.96
C THR A 15 -8.62 27.15 7.66
N THR A 16 -9.93 27.39 7.57
CA THR A 16 -10.90 26.33 7.25
C THR A 16 -10.73 25.80 5.83
N THR A 17 -10.44 26.66 4.85
CA THR A 17 -10.17 26.23 3.46
C THR A 17 -8.88 25.41 3.36
N LEU A 18 -7.81 25.81 4.05
CA LEU A 18 -6.56 25.03 4.07
C LEU A 18 -6.73 23.67 4.76
N LEU A 19 -7.43 23.63 5.90
CA LEU A 19 -7.69 22.39 6.63
C LEU A 19 -8.54 21.42 5.79
N THR A 20 -9.61 21.90 5.18
CA THR A 20 -10.46 21.07 4.32
C THR A 20 -9.70 20.57 3.09
N ALA A 21 -8.96 21.44 2.38
CA ALA A 21 -8.14 21.03 1.25
C ALA A 21 -7.09 19.96 1.64
N GLY A 22 -6.45 20.11 2.80
CA GLY A 22 -5.52 19.13 3.35
C GLY A 22 -6.17 17.78 3.61
N LEU A 23 -7.32 17.77 4.31
CA LEU A 23 -8.07 16.54 4.62
C LEU A 23 -8.52 15.80 3.36
N LEU A 24 -9.07 16.51 2.37
CA LEU A 24 -9.46 15.90 1.09
C LEU A 24 -8.23 15.32 0.37
N SER A 25 -7.12 16.05 0.32
CA SER A 25 -5.88 15.59 -0.33
C SER A 25 -5.26 14.37 0.36
N SER A 26 -5.29 14.31 1.70
CA SER A 26 -4.85 13.14 2.44
C SER A 26 -5.73 11.93 2.18
N CYS A 27 -7.05 12.13 2.12
CA CYS A 27 -8.01 11.06 1.85
C CYS A 27 -7.83 10.46 0.45
N THR A 28 -7.68 11.30 -0.59
CA THR A 28 -7.40 10.82 -1.96
C THR A 28 -6.07 10.09 -2.06
N THR A 29 -5.05 10.56 -1.36
CA THR A 29 -3.74 9.91 -1.34
C THR A 29 -3.80 8.55 -0.63
N HIS A 30 -4.50 8.45 0.50
CA HIS A 30 -4.71 7.18 1.20
C HIS A 30 -5.50 6.19 0.35
N ALA A 31 -6.61 6.62 -0.25
CA ALA A 31 -7.42 5.79 -1.14
C ALA A 31 -6.60 5.27 -2.33
N GLY A 32 -5.78 6.13 -2.95
CA GLY A 32 -4.88 5.75 -4.04
C GLY A 32 -3.80 4.75 -3.61
N ARG A 33 -3.20 4.95 -2.43
CA ARG A 33 -2.22 4.01 -1.84
C ARG A 33 -2.84 2.66 -1.53
N ASP A 34 -3.99 2.64 -0.86
CA ASP A 34 -4.70 1.41 -0.52
C ASP A 34 -5.07 0.63 -1.78
N TRP A 35 -5.58 1.31 -2.81
CA TRP A 35 -5.88 0.69 -4.09
C TRP A 35 -4.61 0.11 -4.75
N ALA A 36 -3.50 0.85 -4.76
CA ALA A 36 -2.24 0.39 -5.31
C ALA A 36 -1.69 -0.83 -4.55
N LEU A 37 -1.76 -0.83 -3.22
CA LEU A 37 -1.37 -1.95 -2.37
C LEU A 37 -2.26 -3.17 -2.61
N ARG A 38 -3.58 -3.00 -2.68
CA ARG A 38 -4.53 -4.08 -3.02
C ARG A 38 -4.23 -4.68 -4.40
N ARG A 39 -3.94 -3.83 -5.39
CA ARG A 39 -3.59 -4.27 -6.74
C ARG A 39 -2.27 -5.04 -6.77
N ARG A 40 -1.28 -4.61 -5.99
CA ARG A 40 0.00 -5.32 -5.82
C ARG A 40 -0.22 -6.66 -5.13
N ALA A 41 -0.99 -6.68 -4.03
CA ALA A 41 -1.32 -7.88 -3.29
C ALA A 41 -2.02 -8.92 -4.18
N PHE A 42 -3.01 -8.50 -4.98
CA PHE A 42 -3.70 -9.40 -5.92
C PHE A 42 -2.75 -10.01 -6.96
N ARG A 43 -1.81 -9.21 -7.49
CA ARG A 43 -0.81 -9.68 -8.46
C ARG A 43 0.20 -10.67 -7.86
N THR A 44 0.48 -10.55 -6.56
CA THR A 44 1.46 -11.42 -5.87
C THR A 44 0.82 -12.52 -5.03
N ALA A 45 -0.51 -12.52 -4.89
CA ALA A 45 -1.24 -13.50 -4.09
C ALA A 45 -1.00 -14.94 -4.57
N TYR A 46 -0.81 -15.08 -5.89
CA TYR A 46 -0.46 -16.34 -6.53
C TYR A 46 0.84 -16.14 -7.27
N LEU A 47 1.97 -16.54 -6.67
CA LEU A 47 3.16 -16.73 -7.46
C LEU A 47 2.93 -17.94 -8.38
N PRO A 48 3.23 -17.84 -9.68
CA PRO A 48 3.28 -19.04 -10.52
C PRO A 48 4.25 -20.03 -9.87
N GLN A 49 3.75 -21.23 -9.60
CA GLN A 49 4.54 -22.30 -9.00
C GLN A 49 5.74 -22.56 -9.92
N ARG A 50 6.95 -22.37 -9.40
CA ARG A 50 8.16 -22.65 -10.16
C ARG A 50 8.22 -24.15 -10.42
N ASP A 51 8.47 -24.53 -11.66
CA ASP A 51 8.68 -25.93 -12.02
C ASP A 51 9.82 -26.51 -11.14
N PRO A 52 9.51 -27.45 -10.22
CA PRO A 52 10.52 -28.05 -9.36
C PRO A 52 11.54 -28.88 -10.15
N ASP A 53 11.18 -29.26 -11.38
CA ASP A 53 11.98 -30.09 -12.27
C ASP A 53 12.70 -29.29 -13.37
N ALA A 54 12.65 -27.95 -13.32
CA ALA A 54 13.37 -27.10 -14.26
C ALA A 54 14.89 -27.40 -14.27
N ARG A 55 15.49 -27.46 -15.46
CA ARG A 55 16.90 -27.79 -15.67
C ARG A 55 17.81 -26.88 -14.82
N GLY A 56 18.70 -27.50 -14.03
CA GLY A 56 19.61 -26.81 -13.11
C GLY A 56 19.07 -26.58 -11.70
N ARG A 57 17.82 -26.99 -11.41
CA ARG A 57 17.30 -27.03 -10.03
C ARG A 57 17.51 -28.41 -9.43
N ARG A 58 18.04 -28.45 -8.20
CA ARG A 58 18.08 -29.67 -7.41
C ARG A 58 16.64 -29.98 -6.96
N ARG A 59 16.14 -31.19 -7.26
CA ARG A 59 14.82 -31.64 -6.80
C ARG A 59 14.72 -31.46 -5.28
N PRO A 60 13.65 -30.82 -4.77
CA PRO A 60 13.40 -30.79 -3.33
C PRO A 60 13.41 -32.21 -2.78
N ARG A 61 14.18 -32.47 -1.72
CA ARG A 61 14.14 -33.78 -1.05
C ARG A 61 12.74 -33.94 -0.44
N ALA A 62 12.09 -35.06 -0.74
CA ALA A 62 10.78 -35.36 -0.16
C ALA A 62 10.90 -35.35 1.37
N PRO A 63 10.00 -34.66 2.09
CA PRO A 63 9.96 -34.74 3.54
C PRO A 63 9.80 -36.20 3.97
N GLY A 64 10.73 -36.73 4.76
CA GLY A 64 10.73 -38.13 5.20
C GLY A 64 11.58 -39.10 4.37
N ALA A 65 12.22 -38.66 3.28
CA ALA A 65 13.21 -39.48 2.58
C ALA A 65 14.48 -39.61 3.44
N ALA A 66 14.55 -40.68 4.23
CA ALA A 66 15.79 -41.10 4.88
C ALA A 66 16.87 -41.33 3.78
N PRO A 67 18.15 -40.98 4.03
CA PRO A 67 19.20 -41.24 3.07
C PRO A 67 19.26 -42.74 2.78
N ALA A 68 19.23 -43.11 1.50
CA ALA A 68 19.43 -44.51 1.10
C ALA A 68 20.81 -44.96 1.60
N ALA A 69 20.83 -46.05 2.38
CA ALA A 69 22.06 -46.63 2.90
C ALA A 69 22.99 -47.03 1.75
N ALA A 70 24.28 -46.73 1.92
CA ALA A 70 25.35 -46.95 0.93
C ALA A 70 25.81 -48.40 0.90
#